data_AF-A0A450V1R7-F1
#
_entry.id   AF-A0A450V1R7-F1
#
_cell.length_a   1.000
_cell.length_b   1.000
_cell.length_c   1.000
_cell.angle_alpha   90.00
_cell.angle_beta   90.00
_cell.angle_gamma   90.00
#
_symmetry.space_group_name_H-M   'P 1'
#
loop_
_entity.id
_entity.type
_entity.pdbx_description
1 polymer ?
#
loop_
_entity_poly.entity_id
_entity_poly.type
_entity_poly.pdbx_seq_one_letter_code
_entity_poly.pdbx_strand_id
1 'polypeptide(L)' 'MILVTHDLNEAVYLCDRIIVMGKNPTQIQEEIPVKFQQRDQIGTKSSEEFRSIRKRIFTLIQETGFGIDS' A
#
# COMPACT_ATOMS: atom_id res chain seq x y z
N MET A 1 14.05 -0.99 -8.85
CA MET A 1 12.92 -0.40 -9.61
C MET A 1 12.10 0.44 -8.65
N ILE A 2 11.54 1.56 -9.11
CA ILE A 2 10.59 2.36 -8.32
C ILE A 2 9.28 2.37 -9.13
N LEU A 3 8.18 1.97 -8.48
CA LEU A 3 6.83 2.01 -9.04
C LEU A 3 6.04 3.06 -8.28
N VAL A 4 5.42 3.98 -9.02
CA VAL A 4 4.44 4.92 -8.48
C VAL A 4 3.09 4.52 -9.06
N THR A 5 2.17 4.08 -8.22
CA THR A 5 0.83 3.64 -8.63
C THR A 5 -0.20 4.16 -7.65
N HIS A 6 -1.43 4.31 -8.14
CA HIS A 6 -2.60 4.59 -7.31
C HIS A 6 -3.37 3.29 -6.97
N ASP A 7 -2.97 2.15 -7.57
CA ASP A 7 -3.58 0.84 -7.29
C ASP A 7 -2.88 0.16 -6.10
N LEU A 8 -3.63 0.00 -5.00
CA LEU A 8 -3.16 -0.67 -3.79
C LEU A 8 -2.77 -2.13 -4.02
N ASN A 9 -3.50 -2.86 -4.87
CA ASN A 9 -3.23 -4.27 -5.12
C ASN A 9 -1.92 -4.43 -5.88
N GLU A 10 -1.65 -3.56 -6.86
CA GLU A 10 -0.37 -3.55 -7.58
C GLU A 10 0.78 -3.22 -6.63
N ALA A 11 0.63 -2.18 -5.79
CA ALA A 11 1.66 -1.80 -4.83
C ALA A 11 2.01 -2.94 -3.87
N VAL A 12 1.00 -3.60 -3.29
CA VAL A 12 1.21 -4.73 -2.37
C VAL A 12 1.78 -5.94 -3.13
N TYR A 13 1.28 -6.24 -4.32
CA TYR A 13 1.70 -7.42 -5.06
C TYR A 13 3.08 -7.30 -5.72
N LEU A 14 3.54 -6.09 -6.08
CA LEU A 14 4.78 -5.93 -6.85
C LEU A 14 5.97 -5.44 -6.02
N CYS A 15 5.74 -4.76 -4.89
CA CYS A 15 6.80 -4.13 -4.12
C CYS A 15 7.12 -4.90 -2.85
N ASP A 16 8.40 -4.91 -2.46
CA ASP A 16 8.87 -5.42 -1.16
C ASP A 16 8.85 -4.34 -0.06
N ARG A 17 8.72 -3.07 -0.46
CA ARG A 17 8.60 -1.90 0.42
C ARG A 17 7.64 -0.91 -0.20
N ILE A 18 6.73 -0.37 0.60
CA ILE A 18 5.74 0.61 0.19
C ILE A 18 5.93 1.86 1.02
N ILE A 19 6.06 3.01 0.34
CA ILE A 19 6.16 4.31 0.99
C ILE A 19 4.82 5.02 0.79
N VAL A 20 4.14 5.36 1.88
CA VAL A 20 2.89 6.13 1.84
C VAL A 20 3.24 7.60 2.05
N MET A 21 2.89 8.43 1.06
CA MET A 21 3.10 9.87 1.12
C MET A 21 1.80 10.57 1.52
N GLY A 22 1.90 11.59 2.37
CA GLY A 22 0.75 12.40 2.78
C GLY A 22 0.54 13.65 1.95
N LYS A 23 -0.54 14.37 2.26
CA LYS A 23 -0.94 15.63 1.62
C LYS A 23 0.07 16.75 1.88
N ASN A 24 0.04 17.77 1.04
CA ASN A 24 0.95 18.91 1.09
C ASN A 24 0.93 19.64 2.45
N PRO A 25 2.11 20.01 3.01
CA PRO A 25 3.45 19.70 2.49
C PRO A 25 3.78 18.19 2.58
N THR A 26 4.27 17.61 1.48
CA THR A 26 4.46 16.16 1.38
C THR A 26 5.45 15.64 2.42
N GLN A 27 4.97 14.75 3.27
CA GLN A 27 5.78 13.99 4.21
C GLN A 27 5.54 12.49 4.01
N ILE A 28 6.55 11.67 4.30
CA ILE A 28 6.38 10.22 4.40
C ILE A 28 5.56 9.96 5.66
N GLN A 29 4.42 9.30 5.51
CA GLN A 29 3.55 8.93 6.61
C GLN A 29 4.00 7.61 7.22
N GLU A 30 4.29 6.64 6.36
CA GLU A 30 4.73 5.32 6.79
C GLU A 30 5.55 4.64 5.69
N GLU A 31 6.49 3.83 6.13
CA GLU A 31 7.14 2.82 5.30
C GLU A 31 6.66 1.44 5.74
N ILE A 32 6.10 0.68 4.81
CA ILE A 32 5.54 -0.65 5.07
C ILE A 32 6.38 -1.70 4.35
N PRO A 33 7.06 -2.60 5.09
CA PRO A 33 7.73 -3.75 4.49
C PRO A 33 6.70 -4.81 4.06
N VAL A 34 6.91 -5.40 2.90
CA VAL A 34 6.09 -6.47 2.33
C VAL A 34 6.99 -7.68 2.09
N LYS A 35 6.77 -8.77 2.83
CA LYS A 35 7.69 -9.92 2.88
C LYS A 35 7.01 -11.23 2.48
N PHE A 36 6.38 -11.25 1.30
CA PHE A 36 5.87 -12.50 0.74
C PHE A 36 7.04 -13.39 0.28
N GLN A 37 7.10 -14.63 0.78
CA GLN A 37 8.20 -15.57 0.44
C GLN A 37 8.18 -15.99 -1.04
N GLN A 38 6.98 -16.22 -1.58
CA GLN A 38 6.73 -16.47 -2.99
C GLN A 38 5.45 -15.73 -3.37
N ARG A 39 5.45 -15.08 -4.55
CA ARG A 39 4.30 -14.31 -5.02
C ARG A 39 3.62 -15.05 -6.16
N ASP A 40 2.34 -15.33 -5.98
CA ASP A 40 1.46 -15.90 -6.98
C ASP A 40 0.16 -15.09 -7.04
N GLN A 41 -0.45 -14.98 -8.20
CA GLN A 41 -1.57 -14.04 -8.39
C GLN A 41 -2.82 -14.41 -7.59
N ILE A 42 -2.99 -15.68 -7.19
CA ILE A 42 -4.22 -16.17 -6.57
C ILE A 42 -4.02 -16.32 -5.05
N GLY A 43 -3.09 -17.15 -4.63
CA GLY A 43 -2.76 -17.42 -3.23
C GLY A 43 -2.32 -16.16 -2.50
N THR A 44 -1.39 -15.40 -3.06
CA THR A 44 -0.90 -14.17 -2.42
C THR A 44 -2.01 -13.13 -2.27
N LYS A 45 -2.77 -12.84 -3.34
CA LYS A 45 -3.87 -11.86 -3.29
C LYS A 45 -5.04 -12.30 -2.41
N SER A 46 -5.22 -13.61 -2.22
CA SER A 46 -6.24 -14.18 -1.34
C SER A 46 -5.73 -14.45 0.08
N SER A 47 -4.48 -14.10 0.41
CA SER A 47 -3.93 -14.26 1.75
C SER A 47 -4.46 -13.20 2.73
N GLU A 48 -4.46 -13.52 4.02
CA GLU A 48 -4.81 -12.57 5.07
C GLU A 48 -3.78 -11.45 5.19
N GLU A 49 -2.50 -11.78 5.05
CA GLU A 49 -1.40 -10.80 5.08
C GLU A 49 -1.58 -9.71 4.00
N PHE A 50 -1.88 -10.12 2.76
CA PHE A 50 -2.16 -9.18 1.68
C PHE A 50 -3.32 -8.24 2.00
N ARG A 51 -4.43 -8.79 2.52
CA ARG A 51 -5.60 -7.99 2.91
C ARG A 51 -5.29 -7.05 4.07
N SER A 52 -4.48 -7.48 5.02
CA SER A 52 -4.05 -6.67 6.16
C SER A 52 -3.22 -5.47 5.70
N ILE A 53 -2.21 -5.70 4.86
CA ILE A 53 -1.36 -4.64 4.29
C ILE A 53 -2.22 -3.67 3.47
N ARG A 54 -3.10 -4.18 2.61
CA ARG A 54 -4.01 -3.35 1.80
C ARG A 54 -4.90 -2.48 2.68
N LYS A 55 -5.48 -3.05 3.75
CA LYS A 55 -6.30 -2.31 4.71
C LYS A 55 -5.49 -1.22 5.42
N ARG A 56 -4.26 -1.52 5.85
CA ARG A 56 -3.36 -0.55 6.49
C ARG A 56 -3.09 0.65 5.59
N ILE A 57 -2.69 0.41 4.34
CA ILE A 57 -2.42 1.49 3.39
C ILE A 57 -3.68 2.32 3.14
N PHE A 58 -4.83 1.67 2.94
CA PHE A 58 -6.09 2.37 2.74
C PHE A 58 -6.45 3.28 3.93
N THR A 59 -6.29 2.79 5.16
CA THR A 59 -6.49 3.61 6.37
C THR A 59 -5.55 4.81 6.42
N LEU A 60 -4.25 4.63 6.12
CA LEU A 60 -3.29 5.73 6.09
C LEU A 60 -3.67 6.79 5.05
N ILE A 61 -4.11 6.38 3.87
CA ILE A 61 -4.55 7.32 2.82
C ILE A 61 -5.75 8.14 3.32
N GLN A 62 -6.74 7.50 3.95
CA GLN A 62 -7.90 8.20 4.52
C GLN A 62 -7.50 9.20 5.62
N GLU A 63 -6.57 8.83 6.50
CA GLU A 63 -6.05 9.70 7.56
C GLU A 63 -5.32 10.93 7.01
N THR A 64 -4.68 10.82 5.84
CA THR A 64 -4.00 11.94 5.19
C THR A 64 -4.94 12.93 4.51
N GLY A 65 -6.26 12.69 4.53
CA GLY A 65 -7.25 13.53 3.86
C GLY A 65 -7.29 13.39 2.35
N PHE A 66 -6.68 12.34 1.79
CA PHE A 66 -6.93 11.90 0.42
C PHE A 66 -8.29 11.18 0.41
N GLY A 67 -9.35 11.86 -0.07
CA GLY A 67 -10.71 11.28 -0.18
C GLY A 67 -11.78 11.87 0.73
N ILE A 68 -11.47 12.93 1.50
CA ILE A 68 -12.45 13.70 2.32
C ILE A 68 -12.81 15.04 1.65
N ASP A 69 -12.48 15.21 0.37
CA ASP A 69 -12.96 16.32 -0.45
C ASP A 69 -13.97 15.74 -1.48
N SER A 70 -15.24 15.64 -1.09
CA SER A 70 -16.40 15.45 -1.98
C SER A 70 -17.58 16.25 -1.44
#